data_AF-A0A8H3I6R2-F1
#
_entry.id   AF-A0A8H3I6R2-F1
#
_cell.length_a   1.000
_cell.length_b   1.000
_cell.length_c   1.000
_cell.angle_alpha   90.00
_cell.angle_beta   90.00
_cell.angle_gamma   90.00
#
_symmetry.space_group_name_H-M   'P 1'
#
loop_
_entity.id
_entity.type
_entity.pdbx_description
1 polymer ?
#
loop_
_entity_poly.entity_id
_entity_poly.type
_entity_poly.pdbx_seq_one_letter_code
_entity_poly.pdbx_strand_id
1 'polypeptide(L)'
;MNPSDLEPRLIVPEPSPIYTDLDLRNRLWHIHGSLLCIAYLLIFPAGIVAIRSGSHRALRYHYLLQLSGTVLAFTGIAVGIIISKGLVFSHQYIGFAVGFLLLIQPLLGWKHHVDFRKIKSRSWISYAHMWAGRVMMGVSWVNILMGLVIKEYHFLVQAGAGVAMLCFVVLWMLWGLGVVDASPIVRSDRINEGDAREGLMTNMANEFALDDFDEPSEGEEETERSKADHK
;
A
#
# COMPACT_ATOMS: atom_id res chain seq x y z
N MET A 1 -7.42 -36.12 -54.35
CA MET A 1 -6.42 -35.89 -53.28
C MET A 1 -6.55 -34.43 -52.88
N ASN A 2 -6.89 -34.15 -51.63
CA ASN A 2 -7.15 -32.78 -51.19
C ASN A 2 -5.79 -32.07 -50.98
N PRO A 3 -5.55 -30.88 -51.54
CA PRO A 3 -4.29 -30.16 -51.35
C PRO A 3 -3.94 -29.88 -49.87
N SER A 4 -4.90 -29.99 -48.95
CA SER A 4 -4.65 -29.93 -47.50
C SER A 4 -3.79 -31.08 -46.94
N ASP A 5 -3.67 -32.19 -47.67
CA ASP A 5 -3.00 -33.41 -47.20
C ASP A 5 -1.51 -33.44 -47.57
N LEU A 6 -1.02 -32.41 -48.28
CA LEU A 6 0.37 -32.26 -48.75
C LEU A 6 1.16 -31.22 -47.96
N GLU A 7 0.51 -30.48 -47.05
CA GLU A 7 1.20 -29.62 -46.10
C GLU A 7 1.86 -30.52 -45.04
N PRO A 8 3.20 -30.53 -44.91
CA PRO A 8 3.83 -31.21 -43.79
C PRO A 8 3.33 -30.55 -42.51
N ARG A 9 2.43 -31.23 -41.78
CA ARG A 9 2.04 -30.82 -40.43
C ARG A 9 3.33 -30.74 -39.64
N LEU A 10 3.77 -29.51 -39.38
CA LEU A 10 4.90 -29.25 -38.49
C LEU A 10 4.46 -29.80 -37.12
N ILE A 11 4.90 -31.01 -36.79
CA ILE A 11 4.70 -31.58 -35.46
C ILE A 11 5.64 -30.77 -34.57
N VAL A 12 5.15 -29.67 -34.02
CA VAL A 12 5.86 -28.93 -32.99
C VAL A 12 5.91 -29.86 -31.77
N PRO A 13 7.09 -30.36 -31.36
CA PRO A 13 7.17 -31.23 -30.20
C PRO A 13 6.72 -30.43 -28.97
N GLU A 14 5.76 -30.98 -28.22
CA GLU A 14 5.39 -30.47 -26.91
C GLU A 14 6.65 -30.42 -26.01
N PRO A 15 6.89 -29.31 -25.28
CA PRO A 15 8.06 -29.21 -24.41
C PRO A 15 8.00 -30.31 -23.34
N SER A 16 9.14 -30.94 -23.05
CA SER A 16 9.16 -31.98 -22.02
C SER A 16 8.83 -31.38 -20.63
N PRO A 17 8.16 -32.12 -19.73
CA PRO A 17 7.69 -31.60 -18.44
C PRO A 17 8.79 -30.94 -17.60
N ILE A 18 10.02 -31.44 -17.72
CA ILE A 18 11.20 -30.94 -17.02
C ILE A 18 11.51 -29.49 -17.39
N TYR A 19 11.43 -29.11 -18.68
CA TYR A 19 11.72 -27.74 -19.10
C TYR A 19 10.66 -26.76 -18.59
N THR A 20 9.39 -27.17 -18.59
CA THR A 20 8.28 -26.37 -18.08
C THR A 20 8.40 -26.13 -16.58
N ASP A 21 8.76 -27.15 -15.80
CA ASP A 21 8.97 -27.03 -14.36
C ASP A 21 10.15 -26.11 -14.00
N LEU A 22 11.24 -26.18 -14.77
CA LEU A 22 12.40 -25.31 -14.57
C LEU A 22 12.08 -23.85 -14.91
N ASP A 23 11.37 -23.60 -16.01
CA ASP A 23 10.95 -22.25 -16.40
C ASP A 23 9.99 -21.64 -15.37
N LEU A 24 8.97 -22.41 -14.95
CA LEU A 24 8.04 -21.98 -13.90
C LEU A 24 8.78 -21.66 -12.60
N ARG A 25 9.70 -22.53 -12.17
CA ARG A 25 10.50 -22.30 -10.96
C ARG A 25 11.36 -21.04 -11.07
N ASN A 26 11.98 -20.79 -12.22
CA ASN A 26 12.77 -19.58 -12.44
C ASN A 26 11.88 -18.32 -12.39
N ARG A 27 10.69 -18.35 -13.01
CA ARG A 27 9.71 -17.25 -12.90
C ARG A 27 9.27 -17.01 -11.47
N LEU A 28 9.03 -18.06 -10.68
CA LEU A 28 8.64 -17.94 -9.28
C LEU A 28 9.75 -17.32 -8.40
N TRP A 29 11.03 -17.57 -8.69
CA TRP A 29 12.13 -16.84 -8.02
C TRP A 29 12.09 -15.34 -8.31
N HIS A 30 11.79 -14.96 -9.55
CA HIS A 30 11.62 -13.55 -9.91
C HIS A 30 10.40 -12.94 -9.20
N ILE A 31 9.27 -13.65 -9.15
CA ILE A 31 8.07 -13.19 -8.42
C ILE A 31 8.37 -13.01 -6.93
N HIS A 32 9.02 -13.99 -6.29
CA HIS A 32 9.44 -13.91 -4.89
C HIS A 32 10.28 -12.64 -4.63
N GLY A 33 11.33 -12.44 -5.42
CA GLY A 33 12.22 -11.28 -5.28
C GLY A 33 11.50 -9.96 -5.53
N SER A 34 10.70 -9.88 -6.60
CA SER A 34 9.94 -8.66 -6.95
C SER A 34 8.94 -8.27 -5.87
N LEU A 35 8.17 -9.22 -5.34
CA LEU A 35 7.20 -8.95 -4.26
C LEU A 35 7.90 -8.38 -3.01
N LEU A 36 9.02 -8.97 -2.61
CA LEU A 36 9.78 -8.53 -1.44
C LEU A 36 10.46 -7.18 -1.68
N CYS A 37 11.03 -6.94 -2.86
CA CYS A 37 11.58 -5.63 -3.22
C CYS A 37 10.50 -4.55 -3.19
N ILE A 38 9.32 -4.78 -3.77
CA ILE A 38 8.22 -3.81 -3.75
C ILE A 38 7.79 -3.54 -2.31
N ALA A 39 7.60 -4.58 -1.50
CA ALA A 39 7.17 -4.43 -0.11
C ALA A 39 8.17 -3.60 0.72
N TYR A 40 9.45 -3.96 0.71
CA TYR A 40 10.46 -3.38 1.60
C TYR A 40 11.20 -2.16 1.06
N LEU A 41 11.23 -1.93 -0.25
CA LEU A 41 11.87 -0.74 -0.84
C LEU A 41 10.88 0.37 -1.16
N LEU A 42 9.60 0.04 -1.37
CA LEU A 42 8.59 1.05 -1.75
C LEU A 42 7.50 1.18 -0.71
N ILE A 43 6.76 0.11 -0.42
CA ILE A 43 5.51 0.22 0.35
C ILE A 43 5.76 0.53 1.83
N PHE A 44 6.62 -0.23 2.51
CA PHE A 44 6.92 0.04 3.93
C PHE A 44 7.61 1.40 4.11
N PRO A 45 8.62 1.79 3.30
CA PRO A 45 9.18 3.15 3.33
C PRO A 45 8.12 4.25 3.11
N ALA A 46 7.20 4.07 2.17
CA ALA A 46 6.08 4.99 1.95
C ALA A 46 5.19 5.10 3.20
N GLY A 47 4.91 3.99 3.89
CA GLY A 47 4.17 3.99 5.16
C GLY A 47 4.87 4.80 6.26
N ILE A 48 6.21 4.75 6.31
CA ILE A 48 7.03 5.53 7.24
C ILE A 48 6.99 7.04 6.91
N VAL A 49 7.00 7.40 5.62
CA VAL A 49 6.85 8.79 5.18
C VAL A 49 5.43 9.28 5.46
N ALA A 50 4.41 8.46 5.21
CA ALA A 50 3.01 8.81 5.40
C ALA A 50 2.68 9.19 6.85
N ILE A 51 3.14 8.42 7.85
CA ILE A 51 2.90 8.76 9.28
C ILE A 51 3.56 10.09 9.68
N ARG A 52 4.58 10.50 8.93
CA ARG A 52 5.40 11.69 9.17
C ARG A 52 4.98 12.92 8.38
N SER A 53 4.01 12.76 7.49
CA SER A 53 3.41 13.86 6.72
C SER A 53 2.66 14.88 7.60
N GLY A 54 2.33 14.56 8.86
CA GLY A 54 1.57 15.48 9.72
C GLY A 54 0.12 15.71 9.28
N SER A 55 -0.37 15.00 8.25
CA SER A 55 -1.78 15.01 7.85
C SER A 55 -2.65 14.32 8.92
N HIS A 56 -3.89 14.76 9.09
CA HIS A 56 -4.87 14.11 9.98
C HIS A 56 -5.17 12.65 9.54
N ARG A 57 -4.95 12.30 8.26
CA ARG A 57 -5.01 10.94 7.70
C ARG A 57 -3.70 10.17 7.78
N ALA A 58 -2.62 10.76 8.31
CA ALA A 58 -1.29 10.14 8.33
C ALA A 58 -1.30 8.73 8.96
N LEU A 59 -2.04 8.54 10.05
CA LEU A 59 -2.20 7.22 10.68
C LEU A 59 -2.97 6.24 9.78
N ARG A 60 -3.99 6.72 9.06
CA ARG A 60 -4.77 5.90 8.13
C ARG A 60 -3.91 5.39 6.99
N TYR A 61 -3.18 6.29 6.34
CA TYR A 61 -2.26 5.91 5.27
C TYR A 61 -1.14 5.01 5.78
N HIS A 62 -0.61 5.28 6.98
CA HIS A 62 0.39 4.42 7.60
C HIS A 62 -0.11 2.98 7.72
N TYR A 63 -1.22 2.73 8.41
CA TYR A 63 -1.67 1.36 8.62
C TYR A 63 -2.07 0.66 7.32
N LEU A 64 -2.66 1.38 6.36
CA LEU A 64 -3.04 0.82 5.05
C LEU A 64 -1.79 0.39 4.26
N LEU A 65 -0.77 1.24 4.19
CA LEU A 65 0.49 0.91 3.52
C LEU A 65 1.20 -0.24 4.25
N GLN A 66 1.25 -0.24 5.58
CA GLN A 66 1.83 -1.37 6.32
C GLN A 66 1.08 -2.68 6.07
N LEU A 67 -0.25 -2.66 6.00
CA LEU A 67 -1.04 -3.86 5.73
C LEU A 67 -0.79 -4.38 4.31
N SER A 68 -0.82 -3.50 3.31
CA SER A 68 -0.54 -3.86 1.91
C SER A 68 0.87 -4.41 1.74
N GLY A 69 1.87 -3.77 2.35
CA GLY A 69 3.26 -4.26 2.35
C GLY A 69 3.40 -5.60 3.04
N THR A 70 2.64 -5.83 4.11
CA THR A 70 2.61 -7.10 4.84
C THR A 70 2.06 -8.24 3.99
N VAL A 71 0.95 -8.02 3.28
CA VAL A 71 0.37 -9.01 2.36
C VAL A 71 1.36 -9.35 1.25
N LEU A 72 1.99 -8.35 0.63
CA LEU A 72 3.02 -8.57 -0.40
C LEU A 72 4.21 -9.36 0.14
N ALA A 73 4.69 -8.99 1.33
CA ALA A 73 5.84 -9.65 1.97
C ALA A 73 5.55 -11.13 2.27
N PHE A 74 4.40 -11.44 2.88
CA PHE A 74 4.02 -12.83 3.15
C PHE A 74 3.76 -13.63 1.89
N THR A 75 3.19 -13.01 0.85
CA THR A 75 3.04 -13.66 -0.47
C THR A 75 4.41 -14.01 -1.05
N GLY A 76 5.36 -13.07 -1.01
CA GLY A 76 6.74 -13.30 -1.41
C GLY A 76 7.40 -14.44 -0.62
N ILE A 77 7.34 -14.39 0.72
CA ILE A 77 7.87 -15.43 1.60
C ILE A 77 7.25 -16.80 1.28
N ALA A 78 5.93 -16.88 1.12
CA ALA A 78 5.24 -18.13 0.79
C ALA A 78 5.72 -18.71 -0.54
N VAL A 79 5.84 -17.89 -1.58
CA VAL A 79 6.42 -18.32 -2.87
C VAL A 79 7.83 -18.88 -2.68
N GLY A 80 8.66 -18.18 -1.89
CA GLY A 80 10.04 -18.61 -1.59
C GLY A 80 10.11 -19.95 -0.85
N ILE A 81 9.19 -20.20 0.09
CA ILE A 81 9.07 -21.50 0.79
C ILE A 81 8.71 -22.60 -0.21
N ILE A 82 7.70 -22.38 -1.06
CA ILE A 82 7.19 -23.38 -2.02
C ILE A 82 8.27 -23.84 -3.01
N ILE A 83 9.12 -22.93 -3.49
CA ILE A 83 10.14 -23.24 -4.50
C ILE A 83 11.51 -23.66 -3.95
N SER A 84 11.68 -23.56 -2.63
CA SER A 84 12.90 -23.93 -1.94
C SER A 84 13.02 -25.45 -1.86
N LYS A 85 14.20 -25.98 -2.25
CA LYS A 85 14.54 -27.41 -2.13
C LYS A 85 15.54 -27.69 -1.00
N GLY A 86 15.86 -26.69 -0.18
CA GLY A 86 16.86 -26.74 0.89
C GLY A 86 17.14 -25.37 1.49
N LEU A 87 17.77 -25.32 2.67
CA LEU A 87 18.04 -24.08 3.39
C LEU A 87 19.40 -23.47 3.02
N VAL A 88 19.41 -22.39 2.25
CA VAL A 88 20.52 -21.42 2.23
C VAL A 88 20.51 -20.71 3.57
N PHE A 89 21.46 -21.08 4.42
CA PHE A 89 21.46 -20.74 5.84
C PHE A 89 21.21 -19.24 6.07
N SER A 90 22.02 -18.35 5.50
CA SER A 90 21.92 -16.92 5.84
C SER A 90 20.64 -16.24 5.33
N HIS A 91 20.25 -16.42 4.07
CA HIS A 91 19.11 -15.72 3.48
C HIS A 91 17.76 -16.17 4.01
N GLN A 92 17.58 -17.48 4.21
CA GLN A 92 16.29 -17.97 4.68
C GLN A 92 16.10 -17.75 6.18
N TYR A 93 17.12 -17.94 7.02
CA TYR A 93 16.99 -17.63 8.46
C TYR A 93 16.72 -16.15 8.71
N ILE A 94 17.44 -15.26 8.01
CA ILE A 94 17.19 -13.82 8.12
C ILE A 94 15.79 -13.48 7.62
N GLY A 95 15.38 -14.02 6.47
CA GLY A 95 14.04 -13.82 5.90
C GLY A 95 12.92 -14.26 6.87
N PHE A 96 13.05 -15.43 7.50
CA PHE A 96 12.08 -15.90 8.49
C PHE A 96 12.07 -15.07 9.76
N ALA A 97 13.25 -14.67 10.27
CA ALA A 97 13.33 -13.80 11.45
C ALA A 97 12.66 -12.45 11.20
N VAL A 98 12.90 -11.85 10.02
CA VAL A 98 12.23 -10.63 9.58
C VAL A 98 10.72 -10.84 9.43
N GLY A 99 10.29 -11.94 8.79
CA GLY A 99 8.87 -12.27 8.63
C GLY A 99 8.15 -12.45 9.97
N PHE A 100 8.80 -13.09 10.94
CA PHE A 100 8.27 -13.23 12.30
C PHE A 100 8.16 -11.87 13.02
N LEU A 101 9.21 -11.04 12.91
CA LEU A 101 9.18 -9.69 13.48
C LEU A 101 8.07 -8.83 12.84
N LEU A 102 7.83 -9.00 11.53
CA LEU A 102 6.75 -8.34 10.81
C LEU A 102 5.36 -8.72 11.35
N LEU A 103 5.13 -9.96 11.82
CA LEU A 103 3.88 -10.33 12.51
C LEU A 103 3.70 -9.61 13.85
N ILE A 104 4.81 -9.37 14.57
CA ILE A 104 4.79 -8.70 15.87
C ILE A 104 4.55 -7.19 15.71
N GLN A 105 4.99 -6.58 14.61
CA GLN A 105 4.89 -5.14 14.39
C GLN A 105 3.46 -4.57 14.50
N PRO A 106 2.42 -5.15 13.86
CA PRO A 106 1.05 -4.69 14.02
C PRO A 106 0.55 -4.74 15.47
N LEU A 107 0.92 -5.78 16.23
CA LEU A 107 0.52 -5.91 17.65
C LEU A 107 1.15 -4.81 18.50
N LEU A 108 2.45 -4.54 18.29
CA LEU A 108 3.16 -3.44 18.94
C LEU A 108 2.60 -2.07 18.52
N GLY A 109 2.29 -1.90 17.24
CA GLY A 109 1.71 -0.67 16.69
C GLY A 109 0.31 -0.38 17.24
N TRP A 110 -0.53 -1.40 17.36
CA TRP A 110 -1.85 -1.27 17.97
C TRP A 110 -1.75 -0.90 19.46
N LYS A 111 -0.91 -1.61 20.22
CA LYS A 111 -0.69 -1.29 21.64
C LYS A 111 -0.13 0.12 21.82
N HIS A 112 0.86 0.50 21.01
CA HIS A 112 1.40 1.87 20.98
C HIS A 112 0.30 2.90 20.74
N HIS A 113 -0.59 2.68 19.77
CA HIS A 113 -1.68 3.60 19.45
C HIS A 113 -2.68 3.73 20.61
N VAL A 114 -3.09 2.62 21.21
CA VAL A 114 -4.01 2.61 22.36
C VAL A 114 -3.40 3.34 23.56
N ASP A 115 -2.13 3.07 23.87
CA ASP A 115 -1.44 3.71 25.00
C ASP A 115 -1.23 5.21 24.75
N PHE A 116 -0.89 5.61 23.52
CA PHE A 116 -0.72 7.02 23.16
C PHE A 116 -2.03 7.81 23.31
N ARG A 117 -3.17 7.20 22.94
CA ARG A 117 -4.49 7.83 23.15
C ARG A 117 -4.83 8.02 24.63
N LYS A 118 -4.35 7.14 25.51
CA LYS A 118 -4.65 7.17 26.96
C LYS A 118 -3.74 8.12 27.74
N ILE A 119 -2.43 8.06 27.48
CA ILE A 119 -1.41 8.70 28.30
C ILE A 119 -0.94 10.04 27.68
N LYS A 120 -1.20 10.25 26.37
CA LYS A 120 -0.67 11.37 25.56
C LYS A 120 0.86 11.51 25.62
N SER A 121 1.57 10.47 26.05
CA SER A 121 3.03 10.42 26.15
C SER A 121 3.58 9.12 25.54
N ARG A 122 4.89 9.10 25.27
CA ARG A 122 5.55 7.92 24.71
C ARG A 122 5.81 6.88 25.79
N SER A 123 5.10 5.75 25.74
CA SER A 123 5.41 4.57 26.54
C SER A 123 6.63 3.81 26.00
N TRP A 124 7.20 2.90 26.80
CA TRP A 124 8.28 2.01 26.37
C TRP A 124 7.92 1.19 25.11
N ILE A 125 6.65 0.82 24.92
CA ILE A 125 6.15 0.13 23.71
C ILE A 125 6.29 1.00 22.46
N SER A 126 6.16 2.32 22.61
CA SER A 126 6.41 3.26 21.51
C SER A 126 7.84 3.14 21.01
N TYR A 127 8.80 3.10 21.93
CA TYR A 127 10.22 2.93 21.59
C TYR A 127 10.49 1.53 21.01
N ALA A 128 9.89 0.49 21.58
CA ALA A 128 10.00 -0.87 21.06
C ALA A 128 9.48 -0.98 19.62
N HIS A 129 8.29 -0.48 19.32
CA HIS A 129 7.71 -0.47 17.97
C HIS A 129 8.60 0.29 16.97
N MET A 130 9.02 1.52 17.34
CA MET A 130 9.85 2.36 16.46
C MET A 130 11.22 1.73 16.17
N TRP A 131 11.94 1.25 17.20
CA TRP A 131 13.27 0.68 17.02
C TRP A 131 13.22 -0.70 16.34
N ALA A 132 12.26 -1.55 16.72
CA ALA A 132 12.08 -2.83 16.06
C ALA A 132 11.77 -2.64 14.57
N GLY A 133 10.94 -1.65 14.21
CA GLY A 133 10.66 -1.33 12.80
C GLY A 133 11.91 -0.88 12.04
N ARG A 134 12.79 -0.08 12.66
CA ARG A 134 14.04 0.39 12.05
C ARG A 134 15.04 -0.75 11.83
N VAL A 135 15.25 -1.58 12.85
CA VAL A 135 16.15 -2.74 12.75
C VAL A 135 15.62 -3.73 11.71
N MET A 136 14.31 -4.02 11.75
CA MET A 136 13.66 -4.87 10.75
C MET A 136 13.91 -4.35 9.33
N MET A 137 13.77 -3.05 9.09
CA MET A 137 13.99 -2.47 7.76
C MET A 137 15.43 -2.66 7.27
N GLY A 138 16.41 -2.32 8.11
CA GLY A 138 17.83 -2.48 7.76
C GLY A 138 18.20 -3.93 7.46
N VAL A 139 17.75 -4.86 8.31
CA VAL A 139 17.98 -6.31 8.11
C VAL A 139 17.29 -6.82 6.83
N SER A 140 16.08 -6.33 6.53
CA SER A 140 15.33 -6.71 5.32
C SER A 140 16.06 -6.29 4.05
N TRP A 141 16.66 -5.10 4.04
CA TRP A 141 17.41 -4.60 2.89
C TRP A 141 18.70 -5.38 2.64
N VAL A 142 19.43 -5.74 3.71
CA VAL A 142 20.56 -6.67 3.60
C VAL A 142 20.09 -8.02 3.04
N ASN A 143 18.93 -8.51 3.48
CA ASN A 143 18.38 -9.76 2.97
C ASN A 143 17.99 -9.68 1.48
N ILE A 144 17.48 -8.54 1.02
CA ILE A 144 17.20 -8.27 -0.40
C ILE A 144 18.49 -8.30 -1.22
N LEU A 145 19.53 -7.59 -0.79
CA LEU A 145 20.81 -7.58 -1.51
C LEU A 145 21.40 -8.99 -1.61
N MET A 146 21.35 -9.76 -0.52
CA MET A 146 21.78 -11.16 -0.54
C MET A 146 20.95 -12.01 -1.51
N GLY A 147 19.63 -11.83 -1.56
CA GLY A 147 18.77 -12.52 -2.52
C GLY A 147 19.10 -12.19 -3.98
N LEU A 148 19.41 -10.92 -4.27
CA LEU A 148 19.85 -10.49 -5.61
C LEU A 148 21.19 -11.12 -6.00
N VAL A 149 22.13 -11.22 -5.05
CA VAL A 149 23.44 -11.87 -5.25
C VAL A 149 23.26 -13.38 -5.48
N ILE A 150 22.45 -14.06 -4.67
CA ILE A 150 22.19 -15.51 -4.79
C ILE A 150 21.56 -15.84 -6.14
N LYS A 151 20.67 -14.98 -6.66
CA LYS A 151 20.06 -15.16 -7.98
C LYS A 151 20.96 -14.71 -9.14
N GLU A 152 22.15 -14.20 -8.83
CA GLU A 152 23.15 -13.73 -9.79
C GLU A 152 22.62 -12.62 -10.71
N TYR A 153 21.81 -11.70 -10.15
CA TYR A 153 21.40 -10.52 -10.90
C TYR A 153 22.60 -9.67 -11.30
N HIS A 154 22.52 -8.99 -12.44
CA HIS A 154 23.58 -8.12 -12.92
C HIS A 154 23.96 -7.06 -11.87
N PHE A 155 25.27 -6.75 -11.76
CA PHE A 155 25.80 -5.81 -10.76
C PHE A 155 25.06 -4.47 -10.73
N LEU A 156 24.66 -3.94 -11.89
CA LEU A 156 23.91 -2.68 -11.96
C LEU A 156 22.58 -2.72 -11.20
N VAL A 157 21.89 -3.86 -11.19
CA VAL A 157 20.63 -4.04 -10.44
C VAL A 157 20.93 -4.06 -8.94
N GLN A 158 21.98 -4.77 -8.52
CA GLN A 158 22.39 -4.85 -7.12
C GLN A 158 22.84 -3.48 -6.60
N ALA A 159 23.69 -2.79 -7.36
CA ALA A 159 24.19 -1.45 -7.07
C ALA A 159 23.05 -0.43 -7.07
N GLY A 160 22.14 -0.49 -8.04
CA GLY A 160 20.96 0.38 -8.08
C GLY A 160 20.07 0.22 -6.85
N ALA A 161 19.82 -1.02 -6.40
CA ALA A 161 19.09 -1.28 -5.16
C ALA A 161 19.83 -0.72 -3.93
N GLY A 162 21.15 -0.94 -3.85
CA GLY A 162 21.98 -0.42 -2.75
C GLY A 162 22.02 1.11 -2.70
N VAL A 163 22.14 1.78 -3.86
CA VAL A 163 22.09 3.24 -3.97
C VAL A 163 20.71 3.77 -3.56
N ALA A 164 19.62 3.14 -4.01
CA ALA A 164 18.27 3.54 -3.61
C ALA A 164 18.07 3.46 -2.08
N MET A 165 18.55 2.37 -1.45
CA MET A 165 18.52 2.20 0.01
C MET A 165 19.36 3.28 0.72
N LEU A 166 20.57 3.58 0.22
CA LEU A 166 21.44 4.62 0.76
C LEU A 166 20.79 6.01 0.64
N CYS A 167 20.26 6.34 -0.53
CA CYS A 167 19.54 7.58 -0.78
C CYS A 167 18.37 7.73 0.21
N PHE A 168 17.59 6.67 0.43
CA PHE A 168 16.52 6.72 1.43
C PHE A 168 17.04 7.05 2.83
N VAL A 169 18.13 6.40 3.28
CA VAL A 169 18.72 6.66 4.62
C VAL A 169 19.25 8.08 4.72
N VAL A 170 19.95 8.57 3.70
CA VAL A 170 20.48 9.94 3.68
C VAL A 170 19.34 10.96 3.70
N LEU A 171 18.35 10.83 2.83
CA LEU A 171 17.18 11.70 2.81
C LEU A 171 16.43 11.67 4.13
N TRP A 172 16.30 10.49 4.74
CA TRP A 172 15.70 10.32 6.06
C TRP A 172 16.47 11.07 7.16
N MET A 173 17.80 11.00 7.16
CA MET A 173 18.63 11.73 8.12
C MET A 173 18.55 13.24 7.90
N LEU A 174 18.65 13.70 6.65
CA LEU A 174 18.55 15.14 6.31
C LEU A 174 17.19 15.72 6.70
N TRP A 175 16.12 14.98 6.47
CA TRP A 175 14.77 15.36 6.91
C TRP A 175 14.65 15.38 8.44
N GLY A 176 15.25 14.41 9.14
CA GLY A 176 15.31 14.39 10.61
C GLY A 176 16.11 15.55 11.23
N LEU A 177 17.06 16.11 10.50
CA LEU A 177 17.84 17.30 10.88
C LEU A 177 17.15 18.63 10.49
N GLY A 178 16.00 18.58 9.81
CA GLY A 178 15.27 19.78 9.37
C GLY A 178 15.85 20.47 8.13
N VAL A 179 16.78 19.83 7.42
CA VAL A 179 17.40 20.38 6.20
C VAL A 179 16.44 20.32 5.00
N VAL A 180 15.52 19.34 5.01
CA VAL A 180 14.48 19.17 4.00
C VAL A 180 13.14 19.49 4.64
N ASP A 181 12.46 20.55 4.18
CA ASP A 181 11.14 20.93 4.69
C ASP A 181 10.02 20.25 3.90
N ALA A 182 9.26 19.38 4.57
CA ALA A 182 8.10 18.71 3.99
C ALA A 182 6.79 19.50 4.17
N SER A 183 6.82 20.67 4.83
CA SER A 183 5.66 21.53 5.07
C SER A 183 4.83 21.88 3.82
N PRO A 184 5.37 21.99 2.59
CA PRO A 184 4.57 22.33 1.40
C PRO A 184 3.54 21.25 1.04
N ILE A 185 3.90 19.97 1.17
CA ILE A 185 3.00 18.84 0.88
C ILE A 185 1.84 18.84 1.90
N VAL A 186 2.14 19.11 3.17
CA VAL A 186 1.16 19.17 4.26
C VAL A 186 0.17 20.32 4.10
N ARG A 187 0.62 21.45 3.55
CA ARG A 187 -0.23 22.62 3.31
C ARG A 187 -1.22 22.35 2.18
N SER A 188 -0.77 21.70 1.10
CA SER A 188 -1.65 21.36 -0.04
C SER A 188 -2.76 20.38 0.36
N ASP A 189 -2.44 19.33 1.14
CA ASP A 189 -3.40 18.31 1.58
C ASP A 189 -4.52 18.91 2.46
N ARG A 190 -4.17 19.89 3.32
CA ARG A 190 -5.14 20.60 4.16
C ARG A 190 -6.07 21.53 3.37
N ILE A 191 -5.58 22.14 2.28
CA ILE A 191 -6.38 23.03 1.42
C ILE A 191 -7.35 22.19 0.59
N ASN A 192 -6.86 21.15 -0.09
CA ASN A 192 -7.70 20.28 -0.94
C ASN A 192 -8.88 19.65 -0.18
N GLU A 193 -8.69 19.30 1.09
CA GLU A 193 -9.78 18.76 1.91
C GLU A 193 -10.73 19.81 2.45
N GLY A 194 -10.25 21.03 2.71
CA GLY A 194 -11.11 22.17 3.00
C GLY A 194 -12.08 22.40 1.85
N ASP A 195 -11.53 22.50 0.64
CA ASP A 195 -12.29 22.72 -0.59
C ASP A 195 -13.27 21.57 -0.87
N ALA A 196 -12.84 20.31 -0.69
CA ALA A 196 -13.71 19.14 -0.88
C ALA A 196 -14.88 19.10 0.12
N ARG A 197 -14.63 19.50 1.37
CA ARG A 197 -15.63 19.52 2.43
C ARG A 197 -16.60 20.68 2.27
N GLU A 198 -16.12 21.84 1.82
CA GLU A 198 -16.95 22.99 1.45
C GLU A 198 -17.85 22.64 0.26
N GLY A 199 -17.30 22.03 -0.80
CA GLY A 199 -18.08 21.58 -1.95
C GLY A 199 -19.19 20.59 -1.58
N LEU A 200 -18.94 19.64 -0.66
CA LEU A 200 -19.96 18.72 -0.17
C LEU A 200 -21.09 19.44 0.57
N MET A 201 -20.75 20.40 1.45
CA MET A 201 -21.74 21.18 2.20
C MET A 201 -22.59 22.05 1.28
N THR A 202 -21.98 22.66 0.27
CA THR A 202 -22.69 23.44 -0.75
C THR A 202 -23.64 22.57 -1.57
N ASN A 203 -23.22 21.36 -1.95
CA ASN A 203 -24.08 20.44 -2.69
C ASN A 203 -25.26 19.96 -1.84
N MET A 204 -25.03 19.62 -0.57
CA MET A 204 -26.10 19.21 0.36
C MET A 204 -27.06 20.37 0.67
N ALA A 205 -26.55 21.60 0.79
CA ALA A 205 -27.39 22.77 0.97
C ALA A 205 -28.25 23.06 -0.27
N ASN A 206 -27.70 22.86 -1.46
CA ASN A 206 -28.46 22.98 -2.71
C ASN A 206 -29.51 21.87 -2.86
N GLU A 207 -29.20 20.63 -2.47
CA GLU A 207 -30.15 19.52 -2.49
C GLU A 207 -31.31 19.74 -1.51
N PHE A 208 -31.02 20.16 -0.27
CA PHE A 208 -32.04 20.51 0.71
C PHE A 208 -32.88 21.72 0.28
N ALA A 209 -32.26 22.73 -0.33
CA ALA A 209 -32.98 23.89 -0.85
C ALA A 209 -33.90 23.55 -2.03
N LEU A 210 -33.66 22.46 -2.76
CA LEU A 210 -34.54 22.01 -3.85
C LEU A 210 -35.75 21.22 -3.34
N ASP A 211 -35.63 20.51 -2.21
CA ASP A 211 -36.73 19.78 -1.56
C ASP A 211 -37.76 20.71 -0.88
N ASP A 212 -37.36 21.93 -0.47
CA ASP A 212 -38.23 22.92 0.18
C ASP A 212 -39.13 23.74 -0.81
N PHE A 213 -39.02 23.53 -2.13
CA PHE A 213 -39.85 24.26 -3.13
C PHE A 213 -41.04 23.46 -3.70
N ASP A 214 -41.28 22.22 -3.25
CA ASP A 214 -42.43 21.40 -3.67
C ASP A 214 -43.58 21.45 -2.64
N GLU A 215 -43.95 22.63 -2.13
CA GLU A 215 -45.25 22.83 -1.45
C GLU A 215 -46.34 23.11 -2.52
N PRO A 216 -47.31 22.20 -2.74
CA PRO A 216 -48.41 22.49 -3.66
C PRO A 216 -49.32 23.55 -3.04
N SER A 217 -49.49 24.68 -3.74
CA SER A 217 -50.43 25.72 -3.34
C SER A 217 -51.87 25.21 -3.40
N GLU A 218 -52.48 24.89 -2.25
CA GLU A 218 -53.91 24.64 -2.14
C GLU A 218 -54.70 25.95 -2.08
N GLY A 219 -55.44 26.23 -3.16
CA GLY A 219 -56.88 26.58 -3.12
C GLY A 219 -57.34 27.92 -2.57
N GLU A 220 -57.74 28.83 -3.46
CA GLU A 220 -58.90 29.70 -3.24
C GLU A 220 -59.82 29.65 -4.48
N GLU A 221 -60.88 28.84 -4.39
CA GLU A 221 -62.08 28.98 -5.21
C GLU A 221 -62.99 30.01 -4.54
N GLU A 222 -63.18 31.19 -5.16
CA GLU A 222 -64.27 32.09 -4.80
C GLU A 222 -65.14 32.42 -6.03
N THR A 223 -66.20 31.62 -6.12
CA THR A 223 -67.57 31.87 -6.60
C THR A 223 -67.88 33.22 -7.26
N GLU A 224 -68.19 33.19 -8.56
CA GLU A 224 -69.10 34.16 -9.16
C GLU A 224 -70.21 33.47 -9.96
N ARG A 225 -71.43 34.03 -9.80
CA ARG A 225 -72.61 33.95 -10.68
C ARG A 225 -73.57 32.76 -10.47
N SER A 226 -74.71 33.07 -9.85
CA SER A 226 -75.93 33.46 -10.59
C SER A 226 -77.24 32.97 -9.95
N LYS A 227 -78.06 33.94 -9.51
CA LYS A 227 -79.54 33.98 -9.50
C LYS A 227 -80.32 33.10 -8.52
N ALA A 228 -81.11 33.81 -7.71
CA ALA A 228 -82.57 33.75 -7.58
C ALA A 228 -82.90 33.95 -6.09
N ASP A 229 -83.31 35.15 -5.68
CA ASP A 229 -84.70 35.61 -5.72
C ASP A 229 -85.58 34.82 -4.73
N HIS A 230 -86.18 35.58 -3.81
CA HIS A 230 -87.38 35.29 -3.02
C HIS A 230 -87.24 35.18 -1.48
N LYS A 231 -87.49 36.35 -0.86
CA LYS A 231 -88.34 36.61 0.32
C LYS A 231 -87.83 36.30 1.72
#